data_AF-A0A023FNF1-F1
#
_entry.id   AF-A0A023FNF1-F1
#
_cell.length_a   1.000
_cell.length_b   1.000
_cell.length_c   1.000
_cell.angle_alpha   90.00
_cell.angle_beta   90.00
_cell.angle_gamma   90.00
#
_symmetry.space_group_name_H-M   'P 1'
#
loop_
_entity.id
_entity.type
_entity.pdbx_description
1 polymer ?
#
loop_
_entity_poly.entity_id
_entity_poly.type
_entity_poly.pdbx_seq_one_letter_code
_entity_poly.pdbx_strand_id
1 'polypeptide(L)'
;MFRSQAGGACDCGDASVMREDGFCHRHGPRAQVGKPPAPPDLLCVAESMMPRVILRLVQHLREHSDAADGGAVGQKAVQEADGFLTMLHQLSEMGAVMRQVMTHALTNPLSYRTLTCAAAMDVEDEAKAAFLRHNLECYEEAKRRLQNWECPPEYQEVSSLLPDLTHNSFLEELVFWMVYFEFPQKLVCFLLNMLPDTNYKEAFTQTFVQHYSRISHMLTESNDSETLSNRVVHVSVQLFSNEALSLRMTRRAHLLHIMVISLRAMMSLIVQQSTLHEGTNRNFHYVVNCGHRIAKDHCYWPLVSDLNNILTHRPVAMEFLNDARLLDMWFSLLTMFQGMNVNQRELAQHVEFEPNTYYAAFSAELEASATPLWALISHLKDEETLPLSKKVLEHCLMALEDFFDSIGFSHFDTPHPHQVSFHLPLHRYYAVFLCQAVTRQGATLVELLPDKDTLRALMAHPLQAMVAFHEILCGLWARNGLQIKGQAMTYIQCHFCNSMVDADLFLLQLCATNLEPDWFIRTVFERFHVWEWLSLS
;
A
#
# COMPACT_ATOMS: atom_id res chain seq x y z
N MET A 1 18.42 5.36 26.37
CA MET A 1 17.13 5.02 25.72
C MET A 1 17.32 3.64 25.12
N PHE A 2 16.40 2.67 25.31
CA PHE A 2 16.51 1.38 24.61
C PHE A 2 16.26 1.66 23.13
N ARG A 3 17.34 1.94 22.40
CA ARG A 3 17.38 1.91 20.95
C ARG A 3 17.46 0.44 20.59
N SER A 4 16.58 -0.08 19.74
CA SER A 4 16.97 -1.30 19.02
C SER A 4 18.27 -0.97 18.27
N GLN A 5 19.17 -1.92 18.04
CA GLN A 5 20.37 -1.67 17.23
C GLN A 5 20.02 -1.17 15.81
N ALA A 6 18.75 -1.29 15.41
CA ALA A 6 18.17 -0.80 14.16
C ALA A 6 17.50 0.60 14.24
N GLY A 7 17.51 1.29 15.39
CA GLY A 7 17.03 2.68 15.49
C GLY A 7 15.54 2.88 15.76
N GLY A 8 14.81 1.86 16.22
CA GLY A 8 13.39 1.97 16.56
C GLY A 8 13.11 2.91 17.74
N ALA A 9 11.99 3.65 17.68
CA ALA A 9 11.49 4.45 18.80
C ALA A 9 10.88 3.55 19.88
N CYS A 10 10.89 4.01 21.14
CA CYS A 10 10.43 3.21 22.28
C CYS A 10 8.95 3.48 22.55
N ASP A 11 8.07 2.50 22.28
CA ASP A 11 6.62 2.57 22.56
C ASP A 11 6.25 2.54 24.06
N CYS A 12 7.25 2.52 24.94
CA CYS A 12 7.05 2.49 26.38
C CYS A 12 6.32 3.76 26.85
N GLY A 13 5.15 3.55 27.47
CA GLY A 13 4.27 4.62 27.97
C GLY A 13 3.04 4.91 27.10
N ASP A 14 2.93 4.30 25.91
CA ASP A 14 1.71 4.36 25.09
C ASP A 14 0.81 3.14 25.37
N ALA A 15 -0.28 3.38 26.12
CA ALA A 15 -1.22 2.32 26.53
C ALA A 15 -2.03 1.74 25.37
N SER A 16 -1.99 2.38 24.20
CA SER A 16 -2.63 1.87 23.00
C SER A 16 -1.80 0.82 22.26
N VAL A 17 -0.49 0.73 22.53
CA VAL A 17 0.44 -0.18 21.84
C VAL A 17 1.01 -1.22 22.80
N MET A 18 1.19 -0.86 24.08
CA MET A 18 1.76 -1.74 25.10
C MET A 18 0.92 -1.70 26.38
N ARG A 19 0.72 -2.86 27.02
CA ARG A 19 0.04 -2.94 28.33
C ARG A 19 0.79 -2.10 29.37
N GLU A 20 0.06 -1.44 30.26
CA GLU A 20 0.66 -0.56 31.29
C GLU A 20 1.67 -1.30 32.20
N ASP A 21 1.46 -2.60 32.44
CA ASP A 21 2.37 -3.47 33.21
C ASP A 21 3.77 -3.57 32.57
N GLY A 22 3.89 -3.30 31.27
CA GLY A 22 5.14 -3.28 30.51
C GLY A 22 5.85 -1.92 30.51
N PHE A 23 5.24 -0.88 31.08
CA PHE A 23 5.85 0.45 31.13
C PHE A 23 7.02 0.49 32.10
N CYS A 24 8.10 1.17 31.70
CA CYS A 24 9.20 1.45 32.60
C CYS A 24 8.83 2.60 33.55
N HIS A 25 9.52 2.71 34.69
CA HIS A 25 9.31 3.77 35.67
C HIS A 25 9.50 5.21 35.15
N ARG A 26 9.99 5.39 33.91
CA ARG A 26 10.25 6.68 33.27
C ARG A 26 9.16 7.11 32.28
N HIS A 27 8.29 6.22 31.82
CA HIS A 27 7.24 6.51 30.84
C HIS A 27 5.88 5.96 31.29
N GLY A 28 4.80 6.50 30.73
CA GLY A 28 3.43 6.14 31.08
C GLY A 28 2.74 7.11 32.06
N PRO A 29 1.44 6.91 32.35
CA PRO A 29 0.61 7.87 33.07
C PRO A 29 1.12 8.21 34.47
N ARG A 30 1.83 7.27 35.10
CA ARG A 30 2.37 7.41 36.46
C ARG A 30 3.74 8.11 36.52
N ALA A 31 4.42 8.35 35.40
CA ALA A 31 5.78 8.89 35.37
C ALA A 31 5.89 10.36 35.82
N GLN A 32 4.77 11.10 35.76
CA GLN A 32 4.64 12.50 36.16
C GLN A 32 3.86 12.69 37.47
N VAL A 33 3.25 11.62 38.01
CA VAL A 33 2.46 11.70 39.24
C VAL A 33 3.39 12.07 40.41
N GLY A 34 3.15 13.24 41.02
CA GLY A 34 3.90 13.72 42.18
C GLY A 34 5.14 14.56 41.89
N LYS A 35 5.43 14.91 40.63
CA LYS A 35 6.52 15.85 40.29
C LYS A 35 5.97 17.28 40.15
N PRO A 36 6.58 18.30 40.78
CA PRO A 36 6.18 19.68 40.57
C PRO A 36 6.43 20.09 39.10
N PRO A 37 5.54 20.90 38.49
CA PRO A 37 5.78 21.42 37.15
C PRO A 37 7.06 22.27 37.14
N ALA A 38 7.75 22.28 36.00
CA ALA A 38 8.92 23.14 35.84
C ALA A 38 8.50 24.62 35.98
N PRO A 39 9.26 25.46 36.72
CA PRO A 39 8.98 26.88 36.82
C PRO A 39 8.91 27.55 35.44
N PRO A 40 7.83 28.29 35.10
CA PRO A 40 7.66 28.91 33.78
C PRO A 40 8.82 29.81 33.37
N ASP A 41 9.41 30.55 34.32
CA ASP A 41 10.53 31.46 34.08
C ASP A 41 11.78 30.75 33.54
N LEU A 42 11.98 29.47 33.89
CA LEU A 42 13.09 28.66 33.40
C LEU A 42 12.86 28.17 31.96
N LEU A 43 11.61 28.13 31.50
CA LEU A 43 11.24 27.68 30.15
C LEU A 43 11.10 28.82 29.16
N CYS A 44 10.86 30.05 29.63
CA CYS A 44 10.63 31.23 28.78
C CYS A 44 11.67 31.40 27.66
N VAL A 45 12.97 31.21 27.98
CA VAL A 45 14.04 31.32 26.98
C VAL A 45 13.96 30.18 25.96
N ALA A 46 13.74 28.94 26.42
CA ALA A 46 13.64 27.78 25.54
C ALA A 46 12.41 27.88 24.63
N GLU A 47 11.25 28.29 25.15
CA GLU A 47 10.01 28.50 24.40
C GLU A 47 10.15 29.62 23.36
N SER A 48 10.86 30.70 23.70
CA SER A 48 11.11 31.80 22.77
C SER A 48 12.14 31.45 21.68
N MET A 49 13.16 30.65 22.02
CA MET A 49 14.26 30.33 21.11
C MET A 49 13.95 29.14 20.21
N MET A 50 13.22 28.13 20.68
CA MET A 50 13.03 26.88 19.95
C MET A 50 12.42 27.05 18.55
N PRO A 51 11.37 27.87 18.33
CA PRO A 51 10.87 28.13 16.98
C PRO A 51 11.93 28.73 16.03
N ARG A 52 12.84 29.57 16.56
CA ARG A 52 13.92 30.18 15.76
C ARG A 52 15.04 29.19 15.44
N VAL A 53 15.34 28.29 16.37
CA VAL A 53 16.28 27.18 16.15
C VAL A 53 15.74 26.26 15.04
N ILE A 54 14.46 25.89 15.11
CA ILE A 54 13.81 25.08 14.08
C ILE A 54 13.75 25.82 12.74
N LEU A 55 13.42 27.12 12.75
CA LEU A 55 13.46 27.96 11.55
C LEU A 55 14.83 27.93 10.88
N ARG A 56 15.93 27.97 11.64
CA ARG A 56 17.28 27.92 11.05
C ARG A 56 17.55 26.59 10.33
N LEU A 57 17.07 25.47 10.87
CA LEU A 57 17.14 24.18 10.17
C LEU A 57 16.32 24.22 8.88
N VAL A 58 15.10 24.72 8.94
CA VAL A 58 14.23 24.85 7.76
C VAL A 58 14.86 25.73 6.68
N GLN A 59 15.42 26.88 7.07
CA GLN A 59 16.12 27.77 6.14
C GLN A 59 17.31 27.07 5.47
N HIS A 60 18.09 26.30 6.24
CA HIS A 60 19.19 25.49 5.70
C HIS A 60 18.68 24.47 4.67
N LEU A 61 17.60 23.74 4.98
CA LEU A 61 17.02 22.75 4.06
C LEU A 61 16.52 23.40 2.76
N ARG A 62 15.93 24.58 2.84
CA ARG A 62 15.48 25.37 1.69
C ARG A 62 16.64 25.79 0.78
N GLU A 63 17.72 26.34 1.34
CA GLU A 63 18.92 26.75 0.58
C GLU A 63 19.55 25.58 -0.18
N HIS A 64 19.41 24.35 0.31
CA HIS A 64 20.01 23.16 -0.28
C HIS A 64 19.02 22.35 -1.14
N SER A 65 17.86 22.93 -1.49
CA SER A 65 16.84 22.26 -2.31
C SER A 65 17.15 22.27 -3.82
N ASP A 66 18.13 23.06 -4.25
CA ASP A 66 18.22 23.55 -5.63
C ASP A 66 19.12 22.77 -6.61
N ALA A 67 19.69 21.63 -6.22
CA ALA A 67 20.58 20.89 -7.11
C ALA A 67 19.86 19.74 -7.84
N ALA A 68 20.09 19.68 -9.14
CA ALA A 68 19.42 18.86 -10.16
C ALA A 68 19.55 17.32 -10.00
N ASP A 69 20.03 16.82 -8.86
CA ASP A 69 20.33 15.40 -8.61
C ASP A 69 19.83 15.01 -7.19
N GLY A 70 18.52 14.76 -7.08
CA GLY A 70 17.78 14.74 -5.79
C GLY A 70 18.33 13.81 -4.70
N GLY A 71 18.81 12.62 -5.07
CA GLY A 71 19.29 11.62 -4.09
C GLY A 71 20.66 11.94 -3.48
N ALA A 72 21.64 12.41 -4.28
CA ALA A 72 22.99 12.73 -3.80
C ALA A 72 23.04 14.07 -3.05
N VAL A 73 22.19 15.01 -3.45
CA VAL A 73 22.12 16.36 -2.87
C VAL A 73 21.41 16.34 -1.52
N GLY A 74 20.32 15.60 -1.37
CA GLY A 74 19.61 15.48 -0.09
C GLY A 74 20.49 14.88 1.02
N GLN A 75 21.35 13.93 0.67
CA GLN A 75 22.35 13.40 1.60
C GLN A 75 23.36 14.47 2.01
N LYS A 76 23.85 15.30 1.09
CA LYS A 76 24.80 16.39 1.40
C LYS A 76 24.16 17.48 2.26
N ALA A 77 22.93 17.91 1.94
CA ALA A 77 22.19 18.91 2.72
C ALA A 77 22.06 18.50 4.20
N VAL A 78 21.74 17.22 4.44
CA VAL A 78 21.58 16.69 5.80
C VAL A 78 22.92 16.41 6.47
N GLN A 79 23.95 16.00 5.72
CA GLN A 79 25.32 15.85 6.23
C GLN A 79 25.88 17.19 6.74
N GLU A 80 25.60 18.30 6.07
CA GLU A 80 26.02 19.63 6.54
C GLU A 80 25.23 20.09 7.77
N ALA A 81 23.97 19.66 7.90
CA ALA A 81 23.14 19.89 9.09
C ALA A 81 23.42 18.90 10.24
N ASP A 82 24.38 17.98 10.10
CA ASP A 82 24.59 16.84 11.00
C ASP A 82 24.81 17.26 12.46
N GLY A 83 25.68 18.24 12.69
CA GLY A 83 25.93 18.79 14.02
C GLY A 83 24.70 19.47 14.61
N PHE A 84 23.91 20.15 13.77
CA PHE A 84 22.69 20.83 14.18
C PHE A 84 21.58 19.84 14.57
N LEU A 85 21.36 18.80 13.76
CA LEU A 85 20.42 17.73 14.07
C LEU A 85 20.84 16.95 15.31
N THR A 86 22.14 16.75 15.52
CA THR A 86 22.67 16.11 16.73
C THR A 86 22.38 16.94 17.98
N MET A 87 22.52 18.27 17.90
CA MET A 87 22.11 19.17 18.98
C MET A 87 20.60 19.04 19.27
N LEU A 88 19.74 19.05 18.24
CA LEU A 88 18.30 18.88 18.41
C LEU A 88 17.95 17.52 19.02
N HIS A 89 18.65 16.45 18.65
CA HIS A 89 18.50 15.14 19.30
C HIS A 89 18.85 15.21 20.79
N GLN A 90 19.97 15.83 21.16
CA GLN A 90 20.36 15.99 22.56
C GLN A 90 19.30 16.77 23.37
N LEU A 91 18.72 17.82 22.79
CA LEU A 91 17.62 18.57 23.42
C LEU A 91 16.38 17.70 23.63
N SER A 92 16.02 16.85 22.66
CA SER A 92 14.89 15.90 22.80
C SER A 92 15.11 14.86 23.91
N GLU A 93 16.37 14.57 24.24
CA GLU A 93 16.76 13.63 25.29
C GLU A 93 16.79 14.25 26.70
N MET A 94 16.67 15.59 26.84
CA MET A 94 16.71 16.29 28.13
C MET A 94 15.49 16.01 29.03
N GLY A 95 14.42 15.42 28.49
CA GLY A 95 13.25 14.98 29.25
C GLY A 95 11.92 15.53 28.70
N ALA A 96 10.83 15.19 29.39
CA ALA A 96 9.47 15.47 28.92
C ALA A 96 9.19 16.97 28.72
N VAL A 97 9.72 17.84 29.58
CA VAL A 97 9.50 19.29 29.51
C VAL A 97 10.13 19.88 28.26
N MET A 98 11.38 19.53 27.95
CA MET A 98 12.04 20.02 26.74
C MET A 98 11.37 19.48 25.48
N ARG A 99 10.93 18.21 25.49
CA ARG A 99 10.13 17.66 24.40
C ARG A 99 8.85 18.44 24.17
N GLN A 100 8.12 18.81 25.23
CA GLN A 100 6.91 19.62 25.11
C GLN A 100 7.18 21.00 24.50
N VAL A 101 8.29 21.65 24.87
CA VAL A 101 8.72 22.92 24.25
C VAL A 101 8.99 22.72 22.75
N MET A 102 9.66 21.63 22.38
CA MET A 102 9.98 21.32 20.98
C MET A 102 8.73 20.95 20.17
N THR A 103 7.85 20.10 20.70
CA THR A 103 6.60 19.72 20.03
C THR A 103 5.66 20.90 19.88
N HIS A 104 5.58 21.78 20.88
CA HIS A 104 4.83 23.03 20.76
C HIS A 104 5.41 23.93 19.67
N ALA A 105 6.74 24.11 19.62
CA ALA A 105 7.37 24.90 18.57
C ALA A 105 7.16 24.31 17.16
N LEU A 106 7.19 22.99 17.02
CA LEU A 106 6.98 22.28 15.76
C LEU A 106 5.54 22.40 15.26
N THR A 107 4.55 22.35 16.16
CA THR A 107 3.11 22.28 15.81
C THR A 107 2.37 23.62 15.86
N ASN A 108 2.99 24.69 16.39
CA ASN A 108 2.33 25.98 16.55
C ASN A 108 2.24 26.78 15.22
N PRO A 109 1.02 27.00 14.68
CA PRO A 109 0.86 27.67 13.38
C PRO A 109 1.14 29.16 13.43
N LEU A 110 0.92 29.81 14.58
CA LEU A 110 1.20 31.24 14.74
C LEU A 110 2.70 31.49 14.72
N SER A 111 3.48 30.65 15.40
CA SER A 111 4.95 30.71 15.39
C SER A 111 5.50 30.53 13.99
N TYR A 112 4.99 29.54 13.24
CA TYR A 112 5.37 29.32 11.84
C TYR A 112 5.06 30.56 11.00
N ARG A 113 3.80 31.00 10.95
CA ARG A 113 3.38 32.16 10.13
C ARG A 113 4.14 33.44 10.47
N THR A 114 4.35 33.73 11.75
CA THR A 114 5.06 34.93 12.21
C THR A 114 6.53 34.92 11.82
N LEU A 115 7.14 33.74 11.64
CA LEU A 115 8.56 33.60 11.32
C LEU A 115 8.82 33.35 9.82
N THR A 116 7.82 32.90 9.05
CA THR A 116 7.99 32.49 7.65
C THR A 116 7.19 33.31 6.63
N CYS A 117 6.09 33.97 6.99
CA CYS A 117 5.25 34.70 6.03
C CYS A 117 5.80 36.08 5.64
N ALA A 118 5.28 36.65 4.54
CA ALA A 118 5.68 37.94 3.97
C ALA A 118 5.64 39.13 4.96
N ALA A 119 4.73 39.13 5.94
CA ALA A 119 4.70 40.17 6.98
C ALA A 119 5.93 40.12 7.93
N ALA A 120 6.62 38.99 8.02
CA ALA A 120 7.91 38.86 8.72
C ALA A 120 9.08 39.41 7.89
N MET A 121 8.83 39.76 6.63
CA MET A 121 9.81 40.23 5.64
C MET A 121 9.78 41.75 5.49
N ASP A 122 8.85 42.45 6.17
CA ASP A 122 8.89 43.90 6.44
C ASP A 122 10.01 44.21 7.44
N VAL A 123 11.24 43.90 7.03
CA VAL A 123 12.46 44.15 7.80
C VAL A 123 13.11 45.39 7.21
N GLU A 124 13.54 46.33 8.07
CA GLU A 124 14.26 47.55 7.64
C GLU A 124 15.59 47.23 6.91
N ASP A 125 16.12 46.02 7.10
CA ASP A 125 17.35 45.52 6.50
C ASP A 125 17.06 44.77 5.17
N GLU A 126 17.36 45.44 4.05
CA GLU A 126 17.18 44.92 2.69
C GLU A 126 17.95 43.62 2.44
N ALA A 127 19.13 43.43 3.01
CA ALA A 127 19.92 42.21 2.80
C ALA A 127 19.25 41.00 3.46
N LYS A 128 18.72 41.20 4.67
CA LYS A 128 17.93 40.17 5.36
C LYS A 128 16.60 39.90 4.66
N ALA A 129 15.92 40.93 4.15
CA ALA A 129 14.69 40.77 3.38
C ALA A 129 14.93 40.00 2.07
N ALA A 130 16.03 40.28 1.36
CA ALA A 130 16.43 39.56 0.15
C ALA A 130 16.74 38.08 0.43
N PHE A 131 17.46 37.79 1.51
CA PHE A 131 17.72 36.42 1.95
C PHE A 131 16.43 35.64 2.22
N LEU A 132 15.48 36.23 2.96
CA LEU A 132 14.20 35.58 3.27
C LEU A 132 13.35 35.34 2.01
N ARG A 133 13.37 36.27 1.05
CA ARG A 133 12.70 36.10 -0.26
C ARG A 133 13.26 34.91 -1.01
N HIS A 134 14.58 34.88 -1.19
CA HIS A 134 15.24 33.79 -1.88
C HIS A 134 14.99 32.44 -1.20
N ASN A 135 15.07 32.39 0.13
CA ASN A 135 14.81 31.18 0.90
C ASN A 135 13.37 30.65 0.70
N LEU A 136 12.38 31.54 0.63
CA LEU A 136 10.99 31.18 0.35
C LEU A 136 10.79 30.75 -1.12
N GLU A 137 11.48 31.39 -2.07
CA GLU A 137 11.46 31.00 -3.49
C GLU A 137 11.98 29.56 -3.67
N CYS A 138 13.09 29.20 -3.02
CA CYS A 138 13.61 27.83 -3.03
C CYS A 138 12.59 26.83 -2.47
N TYR A 139 11.88 27.17 -1.40
CA TYR A 139 10.82 26.33 -0.85
C TYR A 139 9.65 26.11 -1.82
N GLU A 140 9.14 27.18 -2.43
CA GLU A 140 8.03 27.08 -3.39
C GLU A 140 8.45 26.35 -4.67
N GLU A 141 9.69 26.49 -5.10
CA GLU A 141 10.25 25.71 -6.20
C GLU A 141 10.38 24.22 -5.85
N ALA A 142 10.88 23.90 -4.67
CA ALA A 142 10.94 22.51 -4.19
C ALA A 142 9.55 21.86 -4.15
N LYS A 143 8.52 22.60 -3.71
CA LYS A 143 7.13 22.11 -3.72
C LYS A 143 6.64 21.79 -5.13
N ARG A 144 6.98 22.63 -6.13
CA ARG A 144 6.64 22.37 -7.54
C ARG A 144 7.37 21.15 -8.10
N ARG A 145 8.59 20.90 -7.65
CA ARG A 145 9.40 19.74 -8.08
C ARG A 145 8.92 18.42 -7.47
N LEU A 146 8.34 18.44 -6.27
CA LEU A 146 7.81 17.23 -5.64
C LEU A 146 6.47 16.84 -6.29
N GLN A 147 6.55 15.89 -7.22
CA GLN A 147 5.39 15.42 -7.98
C GLN A 147 4.37 14.67 -7.12
N ASN A 148 3.11 14.73 -7.57
CA ASN A 148 2.00 13.98 -7.00
C ASN A 148 1.25 13.27 -8.14
N TRP A 149 0.51 12.21 -7.83
CA TRP A 149 -0.39 11.58 -8.79
C TRP A 149 -1.50 12.55 -9.21
N GLU A 150 -2.03 12.33 -10.42
CA GLU A 150 -3.25 13.00 -10.85
C GLU A 150 -4.41 12.56 -9.94
N CYS A 151 -5.10 13.53 -9.33
CA CYS A 151 -6.24 13.26 -8.46
C CYS A 151 -7.43 12.81 -9.32
N PRO A 152 -8.02 11.63 -9.07
CA PRO A 152 -9.20 11.22 -9.80
C PRO A 152 -10.36 12.19 -9.55
N PRO A 153 -11.23 12.47 -10.55
CA PRO A 153 -12.29 13.47 -10.43
C PRO A 153 -13.24 13.26 -9.24
N GLU A 154 -13.45 12.01 -8.86
CA GLU A 154 -14.34 11.60 -7.76
C GLU A 154 -13.77 11.84 -6.36
N TYR A 155 -12.50 12.26 -6.26
CA TYR A 155 -11.77 12.46 -4.99
C TYR A 155 -11.16 13.85 -4.87
N GLN A 156 -11.69 14.84 -5.59
CA GLN A 156 -11.22 16.24 -5.49
C GLN A 156 -11.39 16.82 -4.08
N GLU A 157 -12.24 16.24 -3.24
CA GLU A 157 -12.36 16.58 -1.83
C GLU A 157 -11.14 16.19 -0.97
N VAL A 158 -10.29 15.27 -1.46
CA VAL A 158 -9.14 14.74 -0.71
C VAL A 158 -7.92 15.62 -0.94
N SER A 159 -7.65 16.53 -0.01
CA SER A 159 -6.56 17.52 -0.12
C SER A 159 -5.18 16.91 -0.39
N SER A 160 -4.89 15.73 0.15
CA SER A 160 -3.59 15.05 -0.01
C SER A 160 -3.29 14.64 -1.46
N LEU A 161 -4.34 14.43 -2.27
CA LEU A 161 -4.24 14.07 -3.68
C LEU A 161 -4.11 15.30 -4.58
N LEU A 162 -4.42 16.49 -4.07
CA LEU A 162 -4.30 17.72 -4.86
C LEU A 162 -2.81 18.10 -5.07
N PRO A 163 -2.51 18.79 -6.19
CA PRO A 163 -1.14 19.20 -6.49
C PRO A 163 -0.65 20.30 -5.54
N ASP A 164 -1.53 21.22 -5.15
CA ASP A 164 -1.18 22.29 -4.22
C ASP A 164 -1.00 21.76 -2.80
N LEU A 165 0.01 22.29 -2.12
CA LEU A 165 0.46 21.82 -0.82
C LEU A 165 0.66 23.04 0.08
N THR A 166 -0.10 23.12 1.16
CA THR A 166 -0.04 24.25 2.08
C THR A 166 0.43 23.79 3.44
N HIS A 167 1.60 24.26 3.88
CA HIS A 167 2.08 24.01 5.24
C HIS A 167 1.74 25.17 6.17
N ASN A 168 1.29 24.83 7.37
CA ASN A 168 0.90 25.76 8.42
C ASN A 168 1.79 25.68 9.66
N SER A 169 2.68 24.69 9.73
CA SER A 169 3.53 24.44 10.88
C SER A 169 4.94 24.02 10.45
N PHE A 170 5.93 24.15 11.35
CA PHE A 170 7.28 23.67 11.08
C PHE A 170 7.32 22.15 10.93
N LEU A 171 6.44 21.42 11.64
CA LEU A 171 6.28 19.99 11.47
C LEU A 171 5.91 19.64 10.04
N GLU A 172 4.86 20.28 9.50
CA GLU A 172 4.41 20.05 8.12
C GLU A 172 5.54 20.23 7.12
N GLU A 173 6.29 21.32 7.25
CA GLU A 173 7.42 21.58 6.36
C GLU A 173 8.60 20.64 6.57
N LEU A 174 8.91 20.22 7.80
CA LEU A 174 9.99 19.25 8.04
C LEU A 174 9.65 17.85 7.52
N VAL A 175 8.38 17.44 7.54
CA VAL A 175 7.93 16.20 6.90
C VAL A 175 8.03 16.31 5.39
N PHE A 176 7.69 17.46 4.80
CA PHE A 176 7.96 17.72 3.39
C PHE A 176 9.44 17.54 3.04
N TRP A 177 10.35 18.13 3.81
CA TRP A 177 11.79 17.96 3.58
C TRP A 177 12.26 16.52 3.82
N MET A 178 11.66 15.81 4.77
CA MET A 178 11.91 14.38 4.96
C MET A 178 11.55 13.58 3.70
N VAL A 179 10.43 13.89 3.03
CA VAL A 179 10.02 13.23 1.78
C VAL A 179 10.88 13.69 0.60
N TYR A 180 11.07 14.99 0.44
CA TYR A 180 11.84 15.60 -0.66
C TYR A 180 13.30 15.11 -0.70
N PHE A 181 13.91 14.86 0.47
CA PHE A 181 15.27 14.33 0.57
C PHE A 181 15.34 12.81 0.82
N GLU A 182 14.29 12.06 0.47
CA GLU A 182 14.26 10.59 0.49
C GLU A 182 14.59 9.98 1.87
N PHE A 183 13.89 10.46 2.91
CA PHE A 183 13.91 9.95 4.28
C PHE A 183 15.31 9.96 4.93
N PRO A 184 15.95 11.13 5.09
CA PRO A 184 17.28 11.20 5.67
C PRO A 184 17.27 10.79 7.15
N GLN A 185 18.10 9.81 7.50
CA GLN A 185 18.01 9.09 8.79
C GLN A 185 18.02 10.02 10.02
N LYS A 186 18.88 11.05 10.08
CA LYS A 186 18.93 11.95 11.24
C LYS A 186 17.67 12.81 11.40
N LEU A 187 17.08 13.26 10.30
CA LEU A 187 15.81 13.98 10.33
C LEU A 187 14.66 13.06 10.73
N VAL A 188 14.62 11.85 10.16
CA VAL A 188 13.65 10.80 10.55
C VAL A 188 13.75 10.52 12.05
N CYS A 189 14.95 10.26 12.58
CA CYS A 189 15.16 10.04 14.00
C CYS A 189 14.72 11.25 14.86
N PHE A 190 14.97 12.48 14.39
CA PHE A 190 14.54 13.69 15.10
C PHE A 190 13.02 13.74 15.24
N LEU A 191 12.30 13.51 14.13
CA LEU A 191 10.84 13.54 14.09
C LEU A 191 10.23 12.40 14.92
N LEU A 192 10.81 11.19 14.86
CA LEU A 192 10.34 10.03 15.63
C LEU A 192 10.59 10.17 17.15
N ASN A 193 11.66 10.86 17.57
CA ASN A 193 11.97 11.05 19.00
C ASN A 193 10.90 11.87 19.77
N MET A 194 10.04 12.57 19.04
CA MET A 194 8.96 13.39 19.61
C MET A 194 7.62 12.65 19.73
N LEU A 195 7.51 11.41 19.23
CA LEU A 195 6.29 10.59 19.28
C LEU A 195 5.68 10.36 20.67
N PRO A 196 6.43 10.40 21.80
CA PRO A 196 5.81 10.30 23.12
C PRO A 196 4.80 11.41 23.45
N ASP A 197 4.83 12.55 22.74
CA ASP A 197 3.80 13.58 22.82
C ASP A 197 2.63 13.23 21.89
N THR A 198 1.44 13.01 22.46
CA THR A 198 0.27 12.52 21.71
C THR A 198 -0.26 13.53 20.68
N ASN A 199 -0.23 14.83 21.00
CA ASN A 199 -0.70 15.87 20.09
C ASN A 199 0.25 15.99 18.89
N TYR A 200 1.55 15.92 19.15
CA TYR A 200 2.56 15.84 18.11
C TYR A 200 2.42 14.56 17.27
N LYS A 201 2.23 13.39 17.89
CA LYS A 201 2.04 12.12 17.17
C LYS A 201 0.87 12.22 16.19
N GLU A 202 -0.26 12.76 16.63
CA GLU A 202 -1.43 12.97 15.75
C GLU A 202 -1.12 13.94 14.60
N ALA A 203 -0.49 15.09 14.88
CA ALA A 203 -0.11 16.06 13.86
C ALA A 203 0.90 15.48 12.86
N PHE A 204 1.88 14.70 13.33
CA PHE A 204 2.89 14.08 12.49
C PHE A 204 2.27 13.00 11.60
N THR A 205 1.42 12.12 12.16
CA THR A 205 0.70 11.13 11.36
C THR A 205 -0.19 11.79 10.32
N GLN A 206 -0.95 12.84 10.67
CA GLN A 206 -1.79 13.55 9.70
C GLN A 206 -0.97 14.16 8.57
N THR A 207 0.15 14.80 8.91
CA THR A 207 1.08 15.35 7.92
C THR A 207 1.66 14.25 7.02
N PHE A 208 2.07 13.12 7.61
CA PHE A 208 2.58 11.98 6.85
C PHE A 208 1.54 11.47 5.83
N VAL A 209 0.27 11.40 6.23
CA VAL A 209 -0.84 11.05 5.32
C VAL A 209 -1.01 12.07 4.20
N GLN A 210 -0.81 13.37 4.45
CA GLN A 210 -0.85 14.41 3.42
C GLN A 210 0.22 14.23 2.33
N HIS A 211 1.38 13.69 2.70
CA HIS A 211 2.46 13.39 1.75
C HIS A 211 2.43 11.97 1.19
N TYR A 212 1.54 11.10 1.65
CA TYR A 212 1.57 9.67 1.31
C TYR A 212 1.51 9.40 -0.19
N SER A 213 0.67 10.14 -0.90
CA SER A 213 0.58 10.07 -2.37
C SER A 213 1.89 10.48 -3.05
N ARG A 214 2.57 11.52 -2.56
CA ARG A 214 3.87 11.97 -3.07
C ARG A 214 5.00 10.97 -2.73
N ILE A 215 4.95 10.36 -1.55
CA ILE A 215 5.86 9.28 -1.14
C ILE A 215 5.76 8.11 -2.12
N SER A 216 4.53 7.72 -2.49
CA SER A 216 4.33 6.63 -3.44
C SER A 216 4.82 6.96 -4.86
N HIS A 217 4.69 8.21 -5.31
CA HIS A 217 5.30 8.66 -6.57
C HIS A 217 6.83 8.57 -6.51
N MET A 218 7.43 9.12 -5.46
CA MET A 218 8.88 9.13 -5.24
C MET A 218 9.47 7.71 -5.18
N LEU A 219 8.75 6.73 -4.61
CA LEU A 219 9.13 5.31 -4.62
C LEU A 219 9.24 4.73 -6.05
N THR A 220 8.44 5.22 -7.02
CA THR A 220 8.53 4.75 -8.41
C THR A 220 9.77 5.27 -9.14
N GLU A 221 10.24 6.45 -8.77
CA GLU A 221 11.36 7.15 -9.43
C GLU A 221 12.73 6.82 -8.80
N SER A 222 12.76 6.35 -7.55
CA SER A 222 14.02 6.07 -6.83
C SER A 222 14.85 4.92 -7.42
N ASN A 223 16.15 5.16 -7.57
CA ASN A 223 17.11 4.15 -8.03
C ASN A 223 17.55 3.15 -6.95
N ASP A 224 17.24 3.42 -5.68
CA ASP A 224 17.52 2.58 -4.52
C ASP A 224 16.22 2.25 -3.77
N SER A 225 15.32 1.58 -4.49
CA SER A 225 13.97 1.23 -4.02
C SER A 225 14.01 0.47 -2.69
N GLU A 226 14.95 -0.48 -2.52
CA GLU A 226 15.03 -1.32 -1.32
C GLU A 226 15.34 -0.49 -0.06
N THR A 227 16.39 0.33 -0.09
CA THR A 227 16.76 1.15 1.07
C THR A 227 15.68 2.16 1.40
N LEU A 228 15.13 2.82 0.38
CA LEU A 228 14.07 3.79 0.55
C LEU A 228 12.79 3.16 1.11
N SER A 229 12.37 2.03 0.57
CA SER A 229 11.21 1.26 1.04
C SER A 229 11.31 0.93 2.53
N ASN A 230 12.48 0.45 2.95
CA ASN A 230 12.75 0.16 4.36
C ASN A 230 12.64 1.41 5.25
N ARG A 231 13.10 2.57 4.79
CA ARG A 231 13.01 3.84 5.53
C ARG A 231 11.57 4.35 5.64
N VAL A 232 10.78 4.23 4.57
CA VAL A 232 9.35 4.57 4.57
C VAL A 232 8.63 3.70 5.59
N VAL A 233 8.81 2.38 5.51
CA VAL A 233 8.17 1.43 6.42
C VAL A 233 8.59 1.66 7.87
N HIS A 234 9.87 1.97 8.12
CA HIS A 234 10.35 2.29 9.46
C HIS A 234 9.61 3.49 10.10
N VAL A 235 9.20 4.48 9.31
CA VAL A 235 8.39 5.61 9.80
C VAL A 235 6.93 5.19 9.94
N SER A 236 6.34 4.62 8.89
CA SER A 236 4.91 4.34 8.83
C SER A 236 4.45 3.35 9.90
N VAL A 237 5.23 2.32 10.22
CA VAL A 237 4.88 1.36 11.31
C VAL A 237 4.77 2.07 12.65
N GLN A 238 5.57 3.11 12.92
CA GLN A 238 5.50 3.88 14.17
C GLN A 238 4.24 4.75 14.23
N LEU A 239 3.72 5.16 13.07
CA LEU A 239 2.58 6.06 12.95
C LEU A 239 1.24 5.31 12.86
N PHE A 240 1.21 4.14 12.21
CA PHE A 240 -0.02 3.40 11.91
C PHE A 240 -0.30 2.19 12.81
N SER A 241 0.57 1.87 13.77
CA SER A 241 0.34 0.75 14.71
C SER A 241 -0.76 1.02 15.76
N ASN A 242 -1.18 2.27 15.95
CA ASN A 242 -2.21 2.63 16.92
C ASN A 242 -3.59 2.60 16.25
N GLU A 243 -4.46 1.67 16.66
CA GLU A 243 -5.82 1.50 16.14
C GLU A 243 -6.64 2.80 16.14
N ALA A 244 -6.68 3.50 17.28
CA ALA A 244 -7.48 4.71 17.43
C ALA A 244 -6.98 5.86 16.54
N LEU A 245 -5.67 5.97 16.35
CA LEU A 245 -5.07 6.97 15.47
C LEU A 245 -5.30 6.61 14.00
N SER A 246 -5.06 5.36 13.60
CA SER A 246 -5.31 4.86 12.25
C SER A 246 -6.78 5.03 11.84
N LEU A 247 -7.73 4.78 12.75
CA LEU A 247 -9.14 5.05 12.51
C LEU A 247 -9.43 6.55 12.34
N ARG A 248 -8.82 7.42 13.17
CA ARG A 248 -8.97 8.88 12.99
C ARG A 248 -8.43 9.34 11.65
N MET A 249 -7.28 8.84 11.22
CA MET A 249 -6.68 9.16 9.92
C MET A 249 -7.52 8.66 8.75
N THR A 250 -8.11 7.48 8.89
CA THR A 250 -9.05 6.92 7.91
C THR A 250 -10.26 7.84 7.72
N ARG A 251 -10.88 8.29 8.82
CA ARG A 251 -12.09 9.12 8.77
C ARG A 251 -11.86 10.58 8.42
N ARG A 252 -10.77 11.19 8.91
CA ARG A 252 -10.53 12.64 8.77
C ARG A 252 -9.60 13.00 7.61
N ALA A 253 -8.67 12.11 7.27
CA ALA A 253 -7.65 12.36 6.26
C ALA A 253 -7.75 11.39 5.07
N HIS A 254 -8.82 10.58 4.99
CA HIS A 254 -9.07 9.64 3.91
C HIS A 254 -7.92 8.63 3.67
N LEU A 255 -7.26 8.18 4.74
CA LEU A 255 -6.07 7.32 4.66
C LEU A 255 -6.23 6.11 3.71
N LEU A 256 -7.32 5.36 3.85
CA LEU A 256 -7.59 4.19 3.01
C LEU A 256 -7.69 4.54 1.52
N HIS A 257 -8.38 5.63 1.19
CA HIS A 257 -8.52 6.09 -0.18
C HIS A 257 -7.17 6.49 -0.77
N ILE A 258 -6.38 7.26 -0.01
CA ILE A 258 -5.05 7.68 -0.45
C ILE A 258 -4.17 6.45 -0.72
N MET A 259 -4.14 5.46 0.19
CA MET A 259 -3.35 4.24 0.00
C MET A 259 -3.76 3.45 -1.24
N VAL A 260 -5.07 3.21 -1.44
CA VAL A 260 -5.57 2.43 -2.59
C VAL A 260 -5.37 3.19 -3.90
N ILE A 261 -5.64 4.50 -3.93
CA ILE A 261 -5.42 5.34 -5.13
C ILE A 261 -3.95 5.38 -5.50
N SER A 262 -3.06 5.58 -4.52
CA SER A 262 -1.62 5.58 -4.73
C SER A 262 -1.12 4.24 -5.27
N LEU A 263 -1.55 3.11 -4.69
CA LEU A 263 -1.18 1.78 -5.15
C LEU A 263 -1.69 1.52 -6.58
N ARG A 264 -2.94 1.90 -6.88
CA ARG A 264 -3.53 1.81 -8.21
C ARG A 264 -2.76 2.67 -9.23
N ALA A 265 -2.39 3.90 -8.88
CA ALA A 265 -1.63 4.79 -9.75
C ALA A 265 -0.25 4.20 -10.09
N MET A 266 0.46 3.64 -9.10
CA MET A 266 1.74 2.95 -9.31
C MET A 266 1.59 1.77 -10.29
N MET A 267 0.55 0.95 -10.14
CA MET A 267 0.31 -0.18 -11.05
C MET A 267 -0.10 0.28 -12.44
N SER A 268 -0.87 1.38 -12.54
CA SER A 268 -1.33 1.95 -13.81
C SER A 268 -0.17 2.44 -14.68
N LEU A 269 0.97 2.84 -14.09
CA LEU A 269 2.17 3.22 -14.85
C LEU A 269 2.81 2.05 -15.61
N ILE A 270 2.54 0.82 -15.20
CA ILE A 270 3.27 -0.37 -15.67
C ILE A 270 2.35 -1.38 -16.33
N VAL A 271 1.13 -0.98 -16.69
CA VAL A 271 0.22 -1.88 -17.40
C VAL A 271 0.66 -2.09 -18.84
N GLN A 272 0.41 -3.29 -19.34
CA GLN A 272 0.56 -3.68 -20.73
C GLN A 272 -0.71 -4.36 -21.21
N GLN A 273 -0.94 -4.40 -22.52
CA GLN A 273 -2.08 -5.12 -23.07
C GLN A 273 -1.98 -6.61 -22.71
N SER A 274 -3.09 -7.19 -22.26
CA SER A 274 -3.16 -8.61 -21.95
C SER A 274 -3.07 -9.46 -23.21
N THR A 275 -2.27 -10.52 -23.17
CA THR A 275 -2.19 -11.53 -24.23
C THR A 275 -3.10 -12.74 -23.97
N LEU A 276 -3.90 -12.70 -22.89
CA LEU A 276 -4.83 -13.76 -22.56
C LEU A 276 -5.96 -13.79 -23.60
N HIS A 277 -6.19 -14.93 -24.24
CA HIS A 277 -7.16 -15.07 -25.35
C HIS A 277 -6.84 -14.13 -26.55
N GLU A 278 -5.56 -13.89 -26.81
CA GLU A 278 -5.10 -13.15 -27.99
C GLU A 278 -5.66 -13.77 -29.29
N GLY A 279 -6.21 -12.93 -30.17
CA GLY A 279 -6.84 -13.36 -31.43
C GLY A 279 -8.34 -13.12 -31.52
N THR A 280 -9.01 -12.76 -30.41
CA THR A 280 -10.34 -12.13 -30.47
C THR A 280 -10.15 -10.65 -30.82
N ASN A 281 -10.89 -10.11 -31.79
CA ASN A 281 -10.81 -8.68 -32.17
C ASN A 281 -11.34 -7.72 -31.05
N ARG A 282 -11.46 -8.17 -29.81
CA ARG A 282 -12.18 -7.51 -28.72
C ARG A 282 -11.40 -7.45 -27.40
N ASN A 283 -10.15 -7.92 -27.34
CA ASN A 283 -9.38 -7.83 -26.08
C ASN A 283 -8.82 -6.40 -25.88
N PHE A 284 -9.39 -5.69 -24.92
CA PHE A 284 -8.95 -4.38 -24.43
C PHE A 284 -8.52 -4.40 -22.95
N HIS A 285 -8.30 -5.59 -22.39
CA HIS A 285 -7.86 -5.78 -21.02
C HIS A 285 -6.37 -5.43 -20.85
N TYR A 286 -6.04 -4.75 -19.75
CA TYR A 286 -4.68 -4.34 -19.41
C TYR A 286 -4.26 -4.95 -18.08
N VAL A 287 -3.04 -5.48 -18.04
CA VAL A 287 -2.47 -6.17 -16.88
C VAL A 287 -1.11 -5.61 -16.52
N VAL A 288 -0.71 -5.75 -15.25
CA VAL A 288 0.61 -5.34 -14.77
C VAL A 288 1.72 -6.08 -15.54
N ASN A 289 2.67 -5.30 -16.06
CA ASN A 289 3.91 -5.83 -16.62
C ASN A 289 4.87 -6.21 -15.48
N CYS A 290 4.85 -7.48 -15.08
CA CYS A 290 5.76 -8.03 -14.06
C CYS A 290 7.24 -7.98 -14.47
N GLY A 291 7.54 -7.64 -15.73
CA GLY A 291 8.88 -7.38 -16.23
C GLY A 291 9.43 -5.99 -15.88
N HIS A 292 8.56 -5.05 -15.52
CA HIS A 292 8.93 -3.67 -15.20
C HIS A 292 9.61 -3.56 -13.84
N ARG A 293 10.53 -2.58 -13.68
CA ARG A 293 11.29 -2.36 -12.43
C ARG A 293 10.38 -2.23 -11.21
N ILE A 294 9.30 -1.46 -11.30
CA ILE A 294 8.37 -1.23 -10.17
C ILE A 294 7.85 -2.55 -9.58
N ALA A 295 7.55 -3.54 -10.42
CA ALA A 295 7.13 -4.86 -9.99
C ALA A 295 8.31 -5.71 -9.49
N LYS A 296 9.43 -5.75 -10.23
CA LYS A 296 10.62 -6.57 -9.89
C LYS A 296 11.31 -6.13 -8.60
N ASP A 297 11.44 -4.82 -8.41
CA ASP A 297 12.16 -4.21 -7.29
C ASP A 297 11.22 -3.90 -6.11
N HIS A 298 9.98 -4.44 -6.16
CA HIS A 298 8.97 -4.36 -5.11
C HIS A 298 8.71 -2.93 -4.61
N CYS A 299 8.74 -1.93 -5.50
CA CYS A 299 8.59 -0.51 -5.12
C CYS A 299 7.25 -0.22 -4.42
N TYR A 300 6.23 -1.04 -4.67
CA TYR A 300 4.90 -0.94 -4.09
C TYR A 300 4.78 -1.53 -2.67
N TRP A 301 5.78 -2.30 -2.23
CA TRP A 301 5.76 -3.05 -0.97
C TRP A 301 5.48 -2.17 0.26
N PRO A 302 6.04 -0.95 0.42
CA PRO A 302 5.72 -0.09 1.55
C PRO A 302 4.22 0.20 1.69
N LEU A 303 3.53 0.43 0.57
CA LEU A 303 2.10 0.73 0.55
C LEU A 303 1.28 -0.48 0.96
N VAL A 304 1.63 -1.66 0.43
CA VAL A 304 0.96 -2.91 0.74
C VAL A 304 1.16 -3.30 2.20
N SER A 305 2.39 -3.13 2.72
CA SER A 305 2.72 -3.37 4.12
C SER A 305 1.91 -2.48 5.06
N ASP A 306 1.85 -1.17 4.77
CA ASP A 306 1.08 -0.21 5.57
C ASP A 306 -0.42 -0.49 5.52
N LEU A 307 -0.97 -0.76 4.32
CA LEU A 307 -2.37 -1.11 4.13
C LEU A 307 -2.72 -2.37 4.94
N ASN A 308 -1.92 -3.42 4.84
CA ASN A 308 -2.13 -4.63 5.60
C ASN A 308 -2.09 -4.37 7.11
N ASN A 309 -1.12 -3.58 7.58
CA ASN A 309 -0.99 -3.22 8.99
C ASN A 309 -2.29 -2.56 9.52
N ILE A 310 -2.83 -1.58 8.81
CA ILE A 310 -4.06 -0.90 9.27
C ILE A 310 -5.32 -1.76 9.10
N LEU A 311 -5.37 -2.67 8.12
CA LEU A 311 -6.49 -3.60 7.94
C LEU A 311 -6.55 -4.67 9.02
N THR A 312 -5.48 -4.89 9.80
CA THR A 312 -5.55 -5.73 11.01
C THR A 312 -6.43 -5.12 12.11
N HIS A 313 -6.65 -3.80 12.08
CA HIS A 313 -7.54 -3.12 13.02
C HIS A 313 -8.99 -3.24 12.56
N ARG A 314 -9.82 -3.93 13.36
CA ARG A 314 -11.23 -4.18 13.02
C ARG A 314 -11.99 -2.91 12.61
N PRO A 315 -11.94 -1.78 13.34
CA PRO A 315 -12.69 -0.60 12.92
C PRO A 315 -12.28 -0.05 11.55
N VAL A 316 -10.99 -0.11 11.21
CA VAL A 316 -10.49 0.35 9.91
C VAL A 316 -10.95 -0.59 8.79
N ALA A 317 -10.88 -1.91 9.01
CA ALA A 317 -11.41 -2.89 8.06
C ALA A 317 -12.92 -2.72 7.82
N MET A 318 -13.70 -2.37 8.86
CA MET A 318 -15.13 -2.09 8.72
C MET A 318 -15.41 -0.82 7.90
N GLU A 319 -14.58 0.22 8.02
CA GLU A 319 -14.67 1.41 7.14
C GLU A 319 -14.36 1.02 5.69
N PHE A 320 -13.34 0.17 5.48
CA PHE A 320 -12.99 -0.32 4.14
C PHE A 320 -14.16 -1.06 3.47
N LEU A 321 -14.73 -2.03 4.18
CA LEU A 321 -15.78 -2.91 3.67
C LEU A 321 -17.13 -2.21 3.49
N ASN A 322 -17.37 -1.11 4.21
CA ASN A 322 -18.61 -0.34 4.08
C ASN A 322 -18.56 0.69 2.94
N ASP A 323 -17.38 1.13 2.52
CA ASP A 323 -17.24 2.17 1.49
C ASP A 323 -17.31 1.58 0.07
N ALA A 324 -18.42 1.85 -0.63
CA ALA A 324 -18.63 1.33 -1.98
C ALA A 324 -17.60 1.89 -2.99
N ARG A 325 -17.27 3.18 -2.90
CA ARG A 325 -16.31 3.80 -3.83
C ARG A 325 -14.91 3.20 -3.64
N LEU A 326 -14.56 2.91 -2.38
CA LEU A 326 -13.29 2.25 -2.08
C LEU A 326 -13.25 0.81 -2.60
N LEU A 327 -14.36 0.06 -2.51
CA LEU A 327 -14.46 -1.28 -3.11
C LEU A 327 -14.33 -1.23 -4.63
N ASP A 328 -14.96 -0.27 -5.31
CA ASP A 328 -14.83 -0.07 -6.76
C ASP A 328 -13.37 0.16 -7.16
N MET A 329 -12.67 1.06 -6.45
CA MET A 329 -11.25 1.29 -6.68
C MET A 329 -10.38 0.07 -6.38
N TRP A 330 -10.72 -0.68 -5.32
CA TRP A 330 -10.02 -1.89 -4.95
C TRP A 330 -10.13 -2.96 -6.03
N PHE A 331 -11.32 -3.22 -6.56
CA PHE A 331 -11.51 -4.18 -7.64
C PHE A 331 -10.95 -3.68 -8.98
N SER A 332 -10.96 -2.36 -9.23
CA SER A 332 -10.21 -1.77 -10.35
C SER A 332 -8.71 -2.05 -10.25
N LEU A 333 -8.13 -1.98 -9.05
CA LEU A 333 -6.74 -2.40 -8.80
C LEU A 333 -6.54 -3.89 -9.05
N LEU A 334 -7.37 -4.76 -8.47
CA LEU A 334 -7.26 -6.22 -8.63
C LEU A 334 -7.41 -6.68 -10.08
N THR A 335 -8.19 -5.96 -10.88
CA THR A 335 -8.37 -6.23 -12.31
C THR A 335 -7.05 -6.15 -13.07
N MET A 336 -6.13 -5.24 -12.70
CA MET A 336 -4.79 -5.17 -13.32
C MET A 336 -3.91 -6.40 -13.02
N PHE A 337 -4.23 -7.18 -11.98
CA PHE A 337 -3.56 -8.44 -11.67
C PHE A 337 -4.30 -9.65 -12.26
N GLN A 338 -5.56 -9.49 -12.70
CA GLN A 338 -6.39 -10.55 -13.24
C GLN A 338 -5.88 -11.00 -14.62
N GLY A 339 -5.36 -12.23 -14.70
CA GLY A 339 -4.84 -12.79 -15.94
C GLY A 339 -3.46 -12.27 -16.34
N MET A 340 -2.68 -11.69 -15.41
CA MET A 340 -1.31 -11.25 -15.68
C MET A 340 -0.34 -12.43 -15.90
N ASN A 341 0.87 -12.17 -16.41
CA ASN A 341 1.92 -13.17 -16.65
C ASN A 341 1.44 -14.44 -17.39
N VAL A 342 0.72 -14.24 -18.51
CA VAL A 342 0.24 -15.34 -19.36
C VAL A 342 1.40 -16.14 -19.92
N ASN A 343 1.31 -17.47 -19.83
CA ASN A 343 2.24 -18.42 -20.41
C ASN A 343 1.63 -19.04 -21.67
N GLN A 344 2.43 -19.14 -22.74
CA GLN A 344 2.07 -19.81 -23.99
C GLN A 344 2.88 -21.11 -24.11
N ARG A 345 2.23 -22.24 -24.39
CA ARG A 345 2.89 -23.56 -24.52
C ARG A 345 3.74 -23.61 -25.79
N GLU A 346 5.01 -23.99 -25.64
CA GLU A 346 5.95 -24.12 -26.75
C GLU A 346 5.81 -25.48 -27.44
N LEU A 347 5.47 -25.47 -28.73
CA LEU A 347 5.20 -26.68 -29.51
C LEU A 347 6.35 -27.09 -30.43
N ALA A 348 7.24 -26.16 -30.78
CA ALA A 348 8.31 -26.40 -31.76
C ALA A 348 9.68 -26.58 -31.08
N GLN A 349 10.29 -25.47 -30.67
CA GLN A 349 11.64 -25.45 -30.10
C GLN A 349 11.58 -25.16 -28.59
N HIS A 350 12.63 -25.54 -27.87
CA HIS A 350 12.78 -25.18 -26.47
C HIS A 350 13.14 -23.68 -26.36
N VAL A 351 12.62 -23.00 -25.34
CA VAL A 351 12.93 -21.58 -25.11
C VAL A 351 14.44 -21.36 -24.92
N GLU A 352 14.99 -20.34 -25.57
CA GLU A 352 16.41 -20.00 -25.43
C GLU A 352 16.70 -19.21 -24.15
N PHE A 353 15.70 -18.51 -23.62
CA PHE A 353 15.79 -17.69 -22.42
C PHE A 353 14.57 -17.92 -21.51
N GLU A 354 14.82 -18.15 -20.22
CA GLU A 354 13.78 -18.31 -19.22
C GLU A 354 13.55 -16.98 -18.47
N PRO A 355 12.37 -16.33 -18.62
CA PRO A 355 12.09 -15.09 -17.92
C PRO A 355 11.82 -15.37 -16.42
N ASN A 356 12.47 -14.58 -15.56
CA ASN A 356 12.24 -14.63 -14.09
C ASN A 356 11.05 -13.75 -13.64
N THR A 357 10.17 -13.35 -14.57
CA THR A 357 9.07 -12.42 -14.29
C THR A 357 7.97 -13.03 -13.43
N TYR A 358 7.89 -14.35 -13.35
CA TYR A 358 6.87 -15.03 -12.56
C TYR A 358 7.03 -14.81 -11.05
N TYR A 359 8.27 -14.64 -10.55
CA TYR A 359 8.49 -14.31 -9.14
C TYR A 359 7.80 -13.00 -8.76
N ALA A 360 7.99 -11.95 -9.58
CA ALA A 360 7.32 -10.67 -9.37
C ALA A 360 5.79 -10.80 -9.50
N ALA A 361 5.29 -11.65 -10.40
CA ALA A 361 3.86 -11.87 -10.56
C ALA A 361 3.23 -12.55 -9.33
N PHE A 362 3.83 -13.63 -8.82
CA PHE A 362 3.36 -14.30 -7.60
C PHE A 362 3.51 -13.41 -6.36
N SER A 363 4.62 -12.69 -6.21
CA SER A 363 4.80 -11.72 -5.13
C SER A 363 3.71 -10.64 -5.17
N ALA A 364 3.45 -10.04 -6.34
CA ALA A 364 2.44 -9.01 -6.49
C ALA A 364 1.03 -9.51 -6.11
N GLU A 365 0.61 -10.69 -6.59
CA GLU A 365 -0.69 -11.24 -6.22
C GLU A 365 -0.76 -11.62 -4.74
N LEU A 366 0.28 -12.26 -4.19
CA LEU A 366 0.25 -12.70 -2.79
C LEU A 366 0.24 -11.51 -1.82
N GLU A 367 1.08 -10.51 -2.09
CA GLU A 367 1.23 -9.34 -1.23
C GLU A 367 0.10 -8.33 -1.43
N ALA A 368 -0.13 -7.89 -2.67
CA ALA A 368 -1.06 -6.79 -2.95
C ALA A 368 -2.53 -7.23 -3.05
N SER A 369 -2.80 -8.53 -3.18
CA SER A 369 -4.17 -9.07 -3.31
C SER A 369 -4.53 -10.04 -2.18
N ALA A 370 -3.83 -11.17 -2.04
CA ALA A 370 -4.21 -12.22 -1.10
C ALA A 370 -4.02 -11.80 0.38
N THR A 371 -2.98 -11.05 0.70
CA THR A 371 -2.74 -10.63 2.08
C THR A 371 -3.85 -9.68 2.60
N PRO A 372 -4.23 -8.60 1.87
CA PRO A 372 -5.41 -7.79 2.21
C PRO A 372 -6.72 -8.58 2.26
N LEU A 373 -6.93 -9.54 1.35
CA LEU A 373 -8.09 -10.44 1.36
C LEU A 373 -8.27 -11.11 2.72
N TRP A 374 -7.21 -11.76 3.22
CA TRP A 374 -7.24 -12.46 4.50
C TRP A 374 -7.34 -11.49 5.69
N ALA A 375 -6.71 -10.32 5.61
CA ALA A 375 -6.85 -9.29 6.64
C ALA A 375 -8.31 -8.86 6.79
N LEU A 376 -9.02 -8.60 5.70
CA LEU A 376 -10.43 -8.23 5.67
C LEU A 376 -11.34 -9.36 6.19
N ILE A 377 -11.16 -10.57 5.64
CA ILE A 377 -11.97 -11.75 6.00
C ILE A 377 -11.83 -12.11 7.49
N SER A 378 -10.66 -11.86 8.08
CA SER A 378 -10.41 -12.14 9.49
C SER A 378 -11.38 -11.44 10.44
N HIS A 379 -12.10 -10.40 9.99
CA HIS A 379 -13.08 -9.65 10.78
C HIS A 379 -14.54 -10.07 10.56
N LEU A 380 -14.82 -10.92 9.58
CA LEU A 380 -16.17 -11.27 9.09
C LEU A 380 -16.62 -12.63 9.65
N LYS A 381 -16.93 -12.70 10.95
CA LYS A 381 -17.06 -13.98 11.67
C LYS A 381 -18.49 -14.40 12.03
N ASP A 382 -19.47 -13.56 11.74
CA ASP A 382 -20.83 -13.70 12.25
C ASP A 382 -21.88 -13.17 11.26
N GLU A 383 -23.15 -13.44 11.57
CA GLU A 383 -24.30 -13.00 10.76
C GLU A 383 -24.44 -11.47 10.71
N GLU A 384 -24.00 -10.75 11.75
CA GLU A 384 -24.02 -9.28 11.79
C GLU A 384 -23.17 -8.65 10.67
N THR A 385 -22.07 -9.31 10.31
CA THR A 385 -21.15 -8.85 9.28
C THR A 385 -21.49 -9.37 7.87
N LEU A 386 -22.53 -10.18 7.72
CA LEU A 386 -22.96 -10.73 6.42
C LEU A 386 -23.24 -9.67 5.35
N PRO A 387 -23.88 -8.52 5.66
CA PRO A 387 -24.12 -7.48 4.64
C PRO A 387 -22.84 -6.97 3.98
N LEU A 388 -21.72 -6.95 4.72
CA LEU A 388 -20.42 -6.54 4.19
C LEU A 388 -19.89 -7.56 3.18
N SER A 389 -19.96 -8.86 3.50
CA SER A 389 -19.55 -9.92 2.58
C SER A 389 -20.40 -9.94 1.31
N LYS A 390 -21.72 -9.73 1.44
CA LYS A 390 -22.63 -9.59 0.28
C LYS A 390 -22.23 -8.43 -0.61
N LYS A 391 -21.89 -7.27 -0.01
CA LYS A 391 -21.40 -6.10 -0.75
C LYS A 391 -20.10 -6.38 -1.49
N VAL A 392 -19.11 -7.00 -0.83
CA VAL A 392 -17.84 -7.36 -1.50
C VAL A 392 -18.08 -8.34 -2.65
N LEU A 393 -18.95 -9.33 -2.46
CA LEU A 393 -19.29 -10.30 -3.52
C LEU A 393 -19.96 -9.61 -4.72
N GLU A 394 -20.86 -8.66 -4.49
CA GLU A 394 -21.52 -7.88 -5.54
C GLU A 394 -20.50 -7.08 -6.38
N HIS A 395 -19.64 -6.29 -5.73
CA HIS A 395 -18.60 -5.52 -6.43
C HIS A 395 -17.57 -6.44 -7.12
N CYS A 396 -17.23 -7.58 -6.50
CA CYS A 396 -16.32 -8.56 -7.11
C CYS A 396 -16.92 -9.19 -8.36
N LEU A 397 -18.22 -9.49 -8.36
CA LEU A 397 -18.93 -10.07 -9.49
C LEU A 397 -19.01 -9.08 -10.65
N MET A 398 -19.33 -7.81 -10.38
CA MET A 398 -19.28 -6.74 -11.39
C MET A 398 -17.90 -6.66 -12.04
N ALA A 399 -16.82 -6.68 -11.25
CA ALA A 399 -15.46 -6.67 -11.79
C ALA A 399 -15.11 -7.93 -12.60
N LEU A 400 -15.68 -9.09 -12.26
CA LEU A 400 -15.53 -10.33 -13.03
C LEU A 400 -16.26 -10.26 -14.37
N GLU A 401 -17.48 -9.72 -14.39
CA GLU A 401 -18.27 -9.47 -15.60
C GLU A 401 -17.54 -8.49 -16.53
N ASP A 402 -17.07 -7.36 -16.01
CA ASP A 402 -16.25 -6.39 -16.75
C ASP A 402 -14.95 -7.04 -17.28
N PHE A 403 -14.31 -7.89 -16.48
CA PHE A 403 -13.15 -8.65 -16.93
C PHE A 403 -13.50 -9.53 -18.13
N PHE A 404 -14.56 -10.35 -18.06
CA PHE A 404 -14.99 -11.22 -19.16
C PHE A 404 -15.29 -10.42 -20.43
N ASP A 405 -16.00 -9.30 -20.31
CA ASP A 405 -16.27 -8.40 -21.42
C ASP A 405 -14.99 -7.82 -22.02
N SER A 406 -14.01 -7.44 -21.20
CA SER A 406 -12.73 -6.86 -21.63
C SER A 406 -11.81 -7.80 -22.38
N ILE A 407 -11.90 -9.11 -22.12
CA ILE A 407 -11.20 -10.14 -22.90
C ILE A 407 -12.08 -10.71 -24.02
N GLY A 408 -13.33 -10.25 -24.14
CA GLY A 408 -14.30 -10.73 -25.12
C GLY A 408 -14.67 -12.20 -24.93
N PHE A 409 -14.78 -12.66 -23.69
CA PHE A 409 -15.02 -14.05 -23.31
C PHE A 409 -16.44 -14.25 -22.78
N SER A 410 -17.15 -15.25 -23.29
CA SER A 410 -18.52 -15.59 -22.89
C SER A 410 -18.62 -17.02 -22.39
N HIS A 411 -19.78 -17.39 -21.84
CA HIS A 411 -20.07 -18.74 -21.35
C HIS A 411 -20.07 -19.83 -22.44
N PHE A 412 -20.04 -19.45 -23.73
CA PHE A 412 -19.89 -20.39 -24.85
C PHE A 412 -18.42 -20.61 -25.25
N ASP A 413 -17.52 -19.74 -24.78
CA ASP A 413 -16.12 -19.77 -25.19
C ASP A 413 -15.31 -20.77 -24.37
N THR A 414 -14.24 -21.24 -24.98
CA THR A 414 -13.27 -22.12 -24.32
C THR A 414 -11.91 -21.44 -24.32
N PRO A 415 -11.21 -21.37 -23.19
CA PRO A 415 -9.87 -20.81 -23.14
C PRO A 415 -8.92 -21.46 -24.12
N HIS A 416 -8.01 -20.66 -24.66
CA HIS A 416 -6.99 -21.15 -25.57
C HIS A 416 -6.20 -22.30 -24.91
N PRO A 417 -6.20 -23.52 -25.46
CA PRO A 417 -5.73 -24.72 -24.76
C PRO A 417 -4.23 -24.67 -24.45
N HIS A 418 -3.48 -23.86 -25.19
CA HIS A 418 -2.03 -23.67 -24.99
C HIS A 418 -1.69 -22.41 -24.20
N GLN A 419 -2.67 -21.69 -23.63
CA GLN A 419 -2.40 -20.54 -22.78
C GLN A 419 -2.83 -20.80 -21.34
N VAL A 420 -2.10 -20.23 -20.39
CA VAL A 420 -2.49 -20.22 -18.98
C VAL A 420 -1.93 -19.00 -18.27
N SER A 421 -2.76 -18.37 -17.44
CA SER A 421 -2.29 -17.53 -16.35
C SER A 421 -2.65 -18.21 -15.03
N PHE A 422 -1.72 -18.23 -14.08
CA PHE A 422 -1.96 -18.71 -12.72
C PHE A 422 -2.51 -17.61 -11.80
N HIS A 423 -2.72 -16.39 -12.32
CA HIS A 423 -3.08 -15.21 -11.54
C HIS A 423 -4.55 -14.86 -11.75
N LEU A 424 -5.40 -15.29 -10.81
CA LEU A 424 -6.86 -15.14 -10.87
C LEU A 424 -7.44 -14.48 -9.61
N PRO A 425 -6.91 -13.32 -9.17
CA PRO A 425 -7.29 -12.68 -7.91
C PRO A 425 -8.79 -12.40 -7.80
N LEU A 426 -9.48 -12.00 -8.87
CA LEU A 426 -10.93 -11.75 -8.80
C LEU A 426 -11.72 -13.05 -8.54
N HIS A 427 -11.35 -14.14 -9.21
CA HIS A 427 -12.00 -15.44 -9.02
C HIS A 427 -11.81 -15.92 -7.57
N ARG A 428 -10.59 -15.73 -7.04
CA ARG A 428 -10.20 -16.13 -5.69
C ARG A 428 -10.86 -15.27 -4.63
N TYR A 429 -10.97 -13.96 -4.85
CA TYR A 429 -11.74 -13.07 -3.98
C TYR A 429 -13.19 -13.54 -3.87
N TYR A 430 -13.85 -13.76 -5.00
CA TYR A 430 -15.22 -14.26 -5.03
C TYR A 430 -15.36 -15.61 -4.29
N ALA A 431 -14.50 -16.57 -4.60
CA ALA A 431 -14.50 -17.89 -3.98
C ALA A 431 -14.32 -17.84 -2.45
N VAL A 432 -13.34 -17.09 -1.96
CA VAL A 432 -13.02 -17.05 -0.52
C VAL A 432 -14.09 -16.27 0.26
N PHE A 433 -14.57 -15.12 -0.24
CA PHE A 433 -15.67 -14.38 0.42
C PHE A 433 -16.98 -15.18 0.44
N LEU A 434 -17.29 -15.92 -0.63
CA LEU A 434 -18.47 -16.77 -0.68
C LEU A 434 -18.37 -17.92 0.33
N CYS A 435 -17.20 -18.58 0.40
CA CYS A 435 -16.93 -19.60 1.42
C CYS A 435 -17.10 -19.04 2.83
N GLN A 436 -16.57 -17.85 3.10
CA GLN A 436 -16.68 -17.19 4.40
C GLN A 436 -18.14 -16.89 4.76
N ALA A 437 -18.90 -16.31 3.83
CA ALA A 437 -20.30 -15.96 4.04
C ALA A 437 -21.17 -17.18 4.38
N VAL A 438 -20.94 -18.30 3.70
CA VAL A 438 -21.68 -19.54 3.95
C VAL A 438 -21.24 -20.23 5.24
N THR A 439 -19.93 -20.41 5.43
CA THR A 439 -19.41 -21.24 6.52
C THR A 439 -19.39 -20.54 7.88
N ARG A 440 -19.34 -19.19 7.90
CA ARG A 440 -19.19 -18.41 9.14
C ARG A 440 -20.33 -17.44 9.41
N GLN A 441 -21.06 -16.99 8.38
CA GLN A 441 -22.02 -15.89 8.51
C GLN A 441 -23.48 -16.30 8.23
N GLY A 442 -23.73 -17.59 7.99
CA GLY A 442 -25.08 -18.15 7.88
C GLY A 442 -25.78 -17.94 6.54
N ALA A 443 -25.07 -17.44 5.52
CA ALA A 443 -25.65 -17.29 4.18
C ALA A 443 -25.87 -18.66 3.51
N THR A 444 -26.87 -18.72 2.62
CA THR A 444 -27.04 -19.89 1.75
C THR A 444 -26.31 -19.68 0.42
N LEU A 445 -25.85 -20.77 -0.21
CA LEU A 445 -25.20 -20.69 -1.52
C LEU A 445 -26.12 -20.10 -2.59
N VAL A 446 -27.40 -20.45 -2.58
CA VAL A 446 -28.39 -20.02 -3.57
C VAL A 446 -28.57 -18.49 -3.56
N GLU A 447 -28.39 -17.84 -2.42
CA GLU A 447 -28.48 -16.38 -2.31
C GLU A 447 -27.26 -15.64 -2.90
N LEU A 448 -26.11 -16.31 -2.99
CA LEU A 448 -24.83 -15.65 -3.30
C LEU A 448 -24.31 -15.99 -4.69
N LEU A 449 -24.74 -17.11 -5.27
CA LEU A 449 -24.29 -17.55 -6.58
C LEU A 449 -24.87 -16.67 -7.70
N PRO A 450 -24.09 -16.38 -8.75
CA PRO A 450 -24.60 -15.72 -9.94
C PRO A 450 -25.49 -16.69 -10.75
N ASP A 451 -26.01 -16.21 -11.87
CA ASP A 451 -26.70 -17.05 -12.83
C ASP A 451 -25.75 -18.13 -13.42
N LYS A 452 -26.36 -19.13 -14.06
CA LYS A 452 -25.64 -20.30 -14.58
C LYS A 452 -24.67 -19.95 -15.73
N ASP A 453 -24.95 -18.91 -16.51
CA ASP A 453 -24.09 -18.54 -17.64
C ASP A 453 -22.83 -17.85 -17.11
N THR A 454 -22.98 -16.94 -16.15
CA THR A 454 -21.85 -16.36 -15.42
C THR A 454 -21.04 -17.43 -14.70
N LEU A 455 -21.69 -18.41 -14.05
CA LEU A 455 -20.99 -19.52 -13.40
C LEU A 455 -20.18 -20.40 -14.38
N ARG A 456 -20.68 -20.60 -15.62
CA ARG A 456 -19.93 -21.29 -16.69
C ARG A 456 -18.68 -20.50 -17.10
N ALA A 457 -18.78 -19.18 -17.21
CA ALA A 457 -17.63 -18.33 -17.50
C ALA A 457 -16.59 -18.37 -16.36
N LEU A 458 -17.04 -18.29 -15.10
CA LEU A 458 -16.18 -18.39 -13.90
C LEU A 458 -15.42 -19.71 -13.81
N MET A 459 -15.98 -20.81 -14.32
CA MET A 459 -15.31 -22.11 -14.34
C MET A 459 -14.07 -22.14 -15.25
N ALA A 460 -14.05 -21.31 -16.31
CA ALA A 460 -13.17 -21.52 -17.45
C ALA A 460 -11.68 -21.39 -17.13
N HIS A 461 -11.29 -20.34 -16.41
CA HIS A 461 -9.89 -20.04 -16.09
C HIS A 461 -9.33 -20.86 -14.91
N PRO A 462 -10.06 -21.05 -13.79
CA PRO A 462 -9.63 -21.97 -12.72
C PRO A 462 -9.44 -23.40 -13.24
N LEU A 463 -10.33 -23.89 -14.10
CA LEU A 463 -10.16 -25.19 -14.74
C LEU A 463 -8.91 -25.21 -15.64
N GLN A 464 -8.67 -24.14 -16.42
CA GLN A 464 -7.46 -24.04 -17.25
C GLN A 464 -6.19 -24.10 -16.42
N ALA A 465 -6.13 -23.42 -15.27
CA ALA A 465 -4.99 -23.43 -14.36
C ALA A 465 -4.73 -24.85 -13.80
N MET A 466 -5.78 -25.56 -13.38
CA MET A 466 -5.65 -26.95 -12.91
C MET A 466 -5.23 -27.92 -14.02
N VAL A 467 -5.77 -27.78 -15.23
CA VAL A 467 -5.36 -28.58 -16.39
C VAL A 467 -3.90 -28.33 -16.70
N ALA A 468 -3.49 -27.06 -16.86
CA ALA A 468 -2.12 -26.69 -17.16
C ALA A 468 -1.13 -27.20 -16.10
N PHE A 469 -1.49 -27.12 -14.81
CA PHE A 469 -0.70 -27.73 -13.74
C PHE A 469 -0.42 -29.23 -13.99
N HIS A 470 -1.46 -30.01 -14.29
CA HIS A 470 -1.28 -31.45 -14.57
C HIS A 470 -0.54 -31.69 -15.89
N GLU A 471 -0.78 -30.88 -16.92
CA GLU A 471 -0.02 -30.93 -18.18
C GLU A 471 1.48 -30.69 -17.95
N ILE A 472 1.84 -29.74 -17.08
CA ILE A 472 3.23 -29.44 -16.70
C ILE A 472 3.86 -30.65 -15.98
N LEU A 473 3.13 -31.29 -15.06
CA LEU A 473 3.59 -32.49 -14.36
C LEU A 473 3.80 -33.67 -15.32
N CYS A 474 2.94 -33.82 -16.32
CA CYS A 474 3.06 -34.84 -17.37
C CYS A 474 4.12 -34.49 -18.43
N GLY A 475 4.79 -33.34 -18.34
CA GLY A 475 5.87 -32.95 -19.24
C GLY A 475 5.41 -32.34 -20.58
N LEU A 476 4.13 -32.02 -20.75
CA LEU A 476 3.62 -31.41 -21.98
C LEU A 476 4.15 -29.98 -22.21
N TRP A 477 4.63 -29.34 -21.15
CA TRP A 477 5.25 -28.00 -21.16
C TRP A 477 6.79 -28.06 -21.07
N ALA A 478 7.42 -29.20 -21.33
CA ALA A 478 8.88 -29.36 -21.18
C ALA A 478 9.72 -28.40 -22.04
N ARG A 479 9.14 -27.84 -23.11
CA ARG A 479 9.81 -26.86 -23.99
C ARG A 479 9.81 -25.43 -23.42
N ASN A 480 8.99 -25.14 -22.40
CA ASN A 480 8.86 -23.82 -21.77
C ASN A 480 9.93 -23.49 -20.71
N GLY A 481 10.94 -24.35 -20.55
CA GLY A 481 12.00 -24.18 -19.54
C GLY A 481 11.62 -24.72 -18.16
N LEU A 482 12.53 -24.57 -17.20
CA LEU A 482 12.31 -24.94 -15.79
C LEU A 482 11.38 -23.96 -15.08
N GLN A 483 11.33 -22.70 -15.49
CA GLN A 483 10.50 -21.66 -14.89
C GLN A 483 9.01 -22.05 -14.81
N ILE A 484 8.46 -22.74 -15.82
CA ILE A 484 7.05 -23.15 -15.83
C ILE A 484 6.74 -24.18 -14.73
N LYS A 485 7.72 -25.04 -14.41
CA LYS A 485 7.64 -25.95 -13.27
C LYS A 485 7.69 -25.16 -11.97
N GLY A 486 8.53 -24.13 -11.88
CA GLY A 486 8.58 -23.21 -10.75
C GLY A 486 7.21 -22.55 -10.46
N GLN A 487 6.53 -22.07 -11.51
CA GLN A 487 5.17 -21.52 -11.40
C GLN A 487 4.17 -22.57 -10.89
N ALA A 488 4.14 -23.75 -11.50
CA ALA A 488 3.25 -24.85 -11.09
C ALA A 488 3.48 -25.25 -9.63
N MET A 489 4.74 -25.32 -9.18
CA MET A 489 5.08 -25.63 -7.79
C MET A 489 4.67 -24.52 -6.83
N THR A 490 4.79 -23.25 -7.22
CA THR A 490 4.36 -22.10 -6.41
C THR A 490 2.84 -22.09 -6.24
N TYR A 491 2.09 -22.38 -7.31
CA TYR A 491 0.64 -22.47 -7.32
C TYR A 491 0.07 -23.47 -6.29
N ILE A 492 0.75 -24.60 -6.08
CA ILE A 492 0.35 -25.63 -5.11
C ILE A 492 1.11 -25.58 -3.78
N GLN A 493 2.03 -24.62 -3.61
CA GLN A 493 2.90 -24.59 -2.44
C GLN A 493 2.07 -24.42 -1.16
N CYS A 494 2.38 -25.19 -0.11
CA CYS A 494 1.57 -25.25 1.12
C CYS A 494 1.40 -23.90 1.83
N HIS A 495 2.30 -22.93 1.62
CA HIS A 495 2.20 -21.60 2.18
C HIS A 495 1.18 -20.71 1.44
N PHE A 496 0.87 -21.03 0.19
CA PHE A 496 0.04 -20.20 -0.70
C PHE A 496 -1.21 -20.92 -1.19
N CYS A 497 -1.32 -22.25 -1.00
CA CYS A 497 -2.38 -23.07 -1.57
C CYS A 497 -3.77 -22.59 -1.17
N ASN A 498 -3.93 -22.14 0.09
CA ASN A 498 -5.19 -21.60 0.61
C ASN A 498 -5.68 -20.35 -0.16
N SER A 499 -4.75 -19.61 -0.77
CA SER A 499 -4.99 -18.36 -1.50
C SER A 499 -4.98 -18.56 -3.02
N MET A 500 -4.69 -19.79 -3.48
CA MET A 500 -4.44 -20.15 -4.87
C MET A 500 -5.28 -21.38 -5.22
N VAL A 501 -4.66 -22.56 -5.33
CA VAL A 501 -5.31 -23.80 -5.78
C VAL A 501 -6.52 -24.22 -4.94
N ASP A 502 -6.55 -23.97 -3.63
CA ASP A 502 -7.70 -24.35 -2.80
C ASP A 502 -8.93 -23.49 -3.11
N ALA A 503 -8.72 -22.19 -3.38
CA ALA A 503 -9.79 -21.28 -3.79
C ALA A 503 -10.29 -21.62 -5.21
N ASP A 504 -9.37 -21.93 -6.12
CA ASP A 504 -9.70 -22.36 -7.49
C ASP A 504 -10.49 -23.69 -7.47
N LEU A 505 -10.05 -24.66 -6.65
CA LEU A 505 -10.74 -25.94 -6.48
C LEU A 505 -12.12 -25.76 -5.85
N PHE A 506 -12.24 -24.92 -4.83
CA PHE A 506 -13.54 -24.61 -4.22
C PHE A 506 -14.51 -24.01 -5.24
N LEU A 507 -14.07 -23.07 -6.08
CA LEU A 507 -14.90 -22.49 -7.14
C LEU A 507 -15.34 -23.57 -8.15
N LEU A 508 -14.47 -24.50 -8.51
CA LEU A 508 -14.82 -25.62 -9.38
C LEU A 508 -15.80 -26.60 -8.74
N GLN A 509 -15.73 -26.82 -7.43
CA GLN A 509 -16.73 -27.61 -6.69
C GLN A 509 -18.11 -26.92 -6.69
N LEU A 510 -18.15 -25.58 -6.59
CA LEU A 510 -19.39 -24.81 -6.74
C LEU A 510 -19.98 -24.97 -8.14
N CYS A 511 -19.13 -24.91 -9.17
CA CYS A 511 -19.55 -25.16 -10.56
C CYS A 511 -20.11 -26.58 -10.70
N ALA A 512 -19.41 -27.60 -10.19
CA ALA A 512 -19.83 -29.00 -10.26
C ALA A 512 -21.20 -29.27 -9.62
N THR A 513 -21.54 -28.54 -8.55
CA THR A 513 -22.79 -28.74 -7.80
C THR A 513 -23.98 -28.00 -8.41
N ASN A 514 -23.77 -27.00 -9.27
CA ASN A 514 -24.82 -26.12 -9.78
C ASN A 514 -25.00 -26.15 -11.30
N LEU A 515 -23.97 -26.54 -12.05
CA LEU A 515 -24.01 -26.70 -13.50
C LEU A 515 -24.57 -28.07 -13.88
N GLU A 516 -24.98 -28.19 -15.15
CA GLU A 516 -25.55 -29.43 -15.66
C GLU A 516 -24.47 -30.54 -15.66
N PRO A 517 -24.73 -31.71 -15.03
CA PRO A 517 -23.72 -32.75 -14.85
C PRO A 517 -23.04 -33.23 -16.14
N ASP A 518 -23.81 -33.47 -17.22
CA ASP A 518 -23.26 -33.97 -18.49
C ASP A 518 -22.34 -32.92 -19.12
N TRP A 519 -22.75 -31.65 -19.14
CA TRP A 519 -21.93 -30.53 -19.58
C TRP A 519 -20.65 -30.40 -18.74
N PHE A 520 -20.75 -30.41 -17.41
CA PHE A 520 -19.61 -30.24 -16.52
C PHE A 520 -18.57 -31.35 -16.71
N ILE A 521 -19.01 -32.62 -16.66
CA ILE A 521 -18.11 -33.77 -16.79
C ILE A 521 -17.47 -33.80 -18.18
N ARG A 522 -18.25 -33.55 -19.23
CA ARG A 522 -17.74 -33.46 -20.60
C ARG A 522 -16.68 -32.37 -20.73
N THR A 523 -16.96 -31.16 -20.27
CA THR A 523 -16.01 -30.03 -20.33
C THR A 523 -14.72 -30.36 -19.58
N VAL A 524 -14.79 -30.94 -18.38
CA VAL A 524 -13.59 -31.35 -17.63
C VAL A 524 -12.80 -32.39 -18.44
N PHE A 525 -13.43 -33.46 -18.91
CA PHE A 525 -12.74 -34.53 -19.64
C PHE A 525 -12.14 -34.08 -20.98
N GLU A 526 -12.84 -33.22 -21.72
CA GLU A 526 -12.33 -32.62 -22.95
C GLU A 526 -11.09 -31.76 -22.65
N ARG A 527 -11.12 -30.95 -21.59
CA ARG A 527 -10.00 -30.08 -21.21
C ARG A 527 -8.79 -30.83 -20.68
N PHE A 528 -8.99 -31.98 -20.03
CA PHE A 528 -7.92 -32.89 -19.62
C PHE A 528 -7.43 -33.82 -20.74
N HIS A 529 -7.98 -33.71 -21.96
CA HIS A 529 -7.65 -34.56 -23.13
C HIS A 529 -7.89 -36.06 -22.89
N VAL A 530 -8.88 -36.41 -22.06
CA VAL A 530 -9.23 -37.80 -21.72
C VAL A 530 -10.61 -38.22 -22.21
N TRP A 531 -11.38 -37.29 -22.81
CA TRP A 531 -12.74 -37.58 -23.28
C TRP A 531 -12.79 -38.80 -24.19
N GLU A 532 -11.97 -38.83 -25.26
CA GLU A 532 -11.93 -39.95 -26.22
C GLU A 532 -11.60 -41.31 -25.59
N TRP A 533 -10.96 -41.33 -24.41
CA TRP A 533 -10.57 -42.57 -23.73
C TRP A 533 -11.66 -43.08 -22.77
N LEU A 534 -12.54 -42.18 -22.33
CA LEU A 534 -13.60 -42.45 -21.38
C LEU A 534 -14.98 -42.51 -22.05
N SER A 535 -15.14 -41.90 -23.22
CA SER A 535 -16.32 -42.06 -24.07
C SER A 535 -16.29 -43.42 -24.76
N LEU A 536 -17.44 -44.11 -24.79
CA LEU A 536 -17.62 -45.36 -25.53
C LEU A 536 -17.69 -45.15 -27.06
N SER A 537 -17.12 -44.05 -27.55
CA SER A 537 -17.15 -43.61 -28.96
C SER A 537 -16.05 -44.24 -29.78
#